data_AF-A0A928VL67-F1
#
_entry.id   AF-A0A928VL67-F1
#
_cell.length_a   1.000
_cell.length_b   1.000
_cell.length_c   1.000
_cell.angle_alpha   90.00
_cell.angle_beta   90.00
_cell.angle_gamma   90.00
#
_symmetry.space_group_name_H-M   'P 1'
#
loop_
_entity.id
_entity.type
_entity.pdbx_description
1 polymer ?
#
loop_
_entity_poly.entity_id
_entity_poly.type
_entity_poly.pdbx_seq_one_letter_code
_entity_poly.pdbx_strand_id
1 'polypeptide(L)'
;MLKTSKLATQFTLLLSLVFVSAIVISGLVLSRALEKRAEEDISYRGQLISEMINSVRYYTGTRVAPLLMPLVETQSTFVPEVIPSFSAREVFE
;
A
#
# COMPACT_ATOMS: atom_id res chain seq x y z
N MET A 1 34.30 42.89 6.82
CA MET A 1 35.62 42.72 7.46
C MET A 1 35.66 41.37 8.17
N LEU A 2 36.02 40.29 7.47
CA LEU A 2 36.23 38.98 8.10
C LEU A 2 37.70 38.90 8.52
N LYS A 3 37.90 39.21 9.80
CA LYS A 3 39.18 39.25 10.52
C LYS A 3 39.87 37.89 10.39
N THR A 4 41.17 37.89 10.11
CA THR A 4 42.08 36.73 9.94
C THR A 4 41.71 35.52 10.81
N SER A 5 40.91 34.59 10.27
CA SER A 5 40.60 33.32 10.92
C SER A 5 41.83 32.42 10.86
N LYS A 6 42.26 31.88 12.01
CA LYS A 6 43.27 30.81 12.05
C LYS A 6 42.85 29.71 11.06
N LEU A 7 43.78 29.24 10.24
CA LEU A 7 43.58 28.27 9.14
C LEU A 7 42.62 27.11 9.51
N ALA A 8 42.71 26.63 10.76
CA ALA A 8 41.83 25.62 11.34
C ALA A 8 40.33 25.96 11.24
N THR A 9 39.93 27.21 11.47
CA THR A 9 38.51 27.64 11.43
C THR A 9 37.95 27.58 10.02
N GLN A 10 38.73 27.99 9.01
CA GLN A 10 38.31 27.93 7.61
C GLN A 10 38.17 26.48 7.14
N PHE A 11 39.10 25.62 7.56
CA PHE A 11 39.03 24.18 7.28
C PHE A 11 37.80 23.52 7.90
N THR A 12 37.53 23.78 9.19
CA THR A 12 36.34 23.24 9.86
C THR A 12 35.04 23.75 9.23
N LEU A 13 34.98 25.01 8.80
CA LEU A 13 33.82 25.56 8.10
C LEU A 13 33.56 24.85 6.78
N LEU A 14 34.60 24.62 5.99
CA LEU A 14 34.48 23.92 4.71
C LEU A 14 34.05 22.47 4.93
N LEU A 15 34.66 21.78 5.90
CA LEU A 15 34.28 20.42 6.24
C LEU A 15 32.82 20.33 6.71
N SER A 16 32.39 21.27 7.56
CA SER A 16 31.01 21.34 8.03
C SER A 16 30.02 21.57 6.88
N LEU A 17 30.35 22.45 5.93
CA LEU A 17 29.53 22.69 4.74
C LEU A 17 29.35 21.40 3.93
N VAL A 18 30.44 20.67 3.70
CA VAL A 18 30.41 19.40 2.97
C VAL A 18 29.56 18.38 3.72
N PHE A 19 29.73 18.23 5.03
CA PHE A 19 28.91 17.33 5.84
C PHE A 19 27.42 17.66 5.77
N VAL A 20 27.06 18.94 5.96
CA VAL A 20 25.66 19.37 5.89
C VAL A 20 25.08 19.10 4.51
N SER A 21 25.82 19.40 3.44
CA SER A 21 25.37 19.12 2.07
C SER A 21 25.14 17.62 1.84
N ALA A 22 26.05 16.77 2.29
CA ALA A 22 25.93 15.31 2.16
C ALA A 22 24.73 14.76 2.94
N ILE A 23 24.49 15.26 4.16
CA ILE A 23 23.34 14.88 4.98
C ILE A 23 22.04 15.31 4.30
N VAL A 24 21.97 16.55 3.80
CA VAL A 24 20.77 17.06 3.11
C VAL A 24 20.48 16.24 1.85
N ILE A 25 21.49 16.02 1.01
CA ILE A 25 21.31 15.22 -0.22
C ILE A 25 20.88 13.79 0.13
N SER A 26 21.54 13.16 1.09
CA SER A 26 21.21 11.78 1.51
C SER A 26 19.81 11.70 2.09
N GLY A 27 19.42 12.67 2.92
CA GLY A 27 18.07 12.75 3.49
C GLY A 27 17.00 12.91 2.41
N LEU A 28 17.23 13.76 1.41
CA LEU A 28 16.31 13.94 0.29
C LEU A 28 16.19 12.67 -0.57
N VAL A 29 17.32 12.03 -0.89
CA VAL A 29 17.33 10.78 -1.66
C VAL A 29 16.61 9.67 -0.90
N LEU A 30 16.93 9.51 0.38
CA LEU A 30 16.31 8.49 1.23
C LEU A 30 14.81 8.73 1.39
N SER A 31 14.38 9.98 1.63
CA SER A 31 12.97 10.34 1.75
C SER A 31 12.20 9.95 0.49
N ARG A 32 12.70 10.28 -0.70
CA ARG A 32 12.05 9.93 -1.96
C ARG A 32 12.04 8.42 -2.22
N ALA A 33 13.11 7.72 -1.86
CA ALA A 33 13.17 6.27 -1.98
C ALA A 33 12.14 5.59 -1.06
N LEU A 34 11.99 6.07 0.17
CA LEU A 34 11.01 5.57 1.13
C LEU A 34 9.57 5.85 0.69
N GLU A 35 9.30 7.07 0.22
CA GLU A 35 7.99 7.47 -0.30
C GLU A 35 7.57 6.59 -1.48
N LYS A 36 8.44 6.46 -2.48
CA LYS A 36 8.20 5.59 -3.64
C LYS A 36 7.96 4.14 -3.22
N ARG A 37 8.76 3.62 -2.29
CA ARG A 37 8.59 2.24 -1.80
C ARG A 37 7.27 2.06 -1.06
N ALA A 38 6.84 3.05 -0.29
CA ALA A 38 5.55 3.02 0.39
C ALA A 38 4.37 3.05 -0.60
N GLU A 39 4.45 3.89 -1.64
CA GLU A 39 3.45 3.91 -2.72
C GLU A 39 3.33 2.56 -3.43
N GLU A 40 4.47 1.96 -3.78
CA GLU A 40 4.52 0.64 -4.41
C GLU A 40 3.92 -0.45 -3.51
N ASP A 41 4.25 -0.46 -2.22
CA ASP A 41 3.75 -1.46 -1.28
C ASP A 41 2.24 -1.33 -1.03
N ILE A 42 1.72 -0.10 -0.89
CA ILE A 42 0.28 0.16 -0.74
C ILE A 42 -0.47 -0.25 -2.01
N SER A 43 0.05 0.11 -3.18
CA SER A 43 -0.55 -0.27 -4.47
C SER A 43 -0.58 -1.79 -4.64
N TYR A 44 0.54 -2.47 -4.38
CA TYR A 44 0.65 -3.91 -4.48
C TYR A 44 -0.32 -4.64 -3.53
N ARG A 45 -0.37 -4.22 -2.26
CA ARG A 45 -1.33 -4.78 -1.29
C ARG A 45 -2.78 -4.54 -1.71
N GLY A 46 -3.09 -3.35 -2.22
CA GLY A 46 -4.43 -3.04 -2.74
C GLY A 46 -4.82 -3.95 -3.90
N GLN A 47 -3.91 -4.21 -4.84
CA GLN A 47 -4.12 -5.14 -5.94
C GLN A 47 -4.37 -6.57 -5.44
N LEU A 48 -3.55 -7.06 -4.50
CA LEU A 48 -3.75 -8.38 -3.90
C LEU A 48 -5.12 -8.52 -3.22
N ILE A 49 -5.54 -7.53 -2.44
CA ILE A 49 -6.87 -7.55 -1.79
C ILE A 49 -7.98 -7.57 -2.84
N SER A 50 -7.86 -6.75 -3.88
CA SER A 50 -8.82 -6.74 -5.00
C SER A 50 -8.91 -8.10 -5.69
N GLU A 51 -7.78 -8.75 -5.96
CA GLU A 51 -7.75 -10.10 -6.53
C GLU A 51 -8.40 -11.13 -5.60
N MET A 52 -8.14 -11.07 -4.30
CA MET A 52 -8.76 -11.97 -3.33
C MET A 52 -10.28 -11.76 -3.25
N ILE A 53 -10.76 -10.51 -3.24
CA ILE A 53 -12.19 -10.18 -3.30
C ILE A 53 -12.81 -10.76 -4.57
N ASN A 54 -12.16 -10.56 -5.72
CA ASN A 54 -12.62 -11.08 -6.99
C ASN A 54 -12.63 -12.60 -7.03
N SER A 55 -11.66 -13.26 -6.40
CA SER A 55 -11.60 -14.72 -6.26
C SER A 55 -12.80 -15.26 -5.49
N VAL A 56 -13.16 -14.63 -4.36
CA VAL A 56 -14.36 -15.00 -3.59
C VAL A 56 -15.62 -14.79 -4.41
N ARG A 57 -15.77 -13.63 -5.08
CA ARG A 57 -16.90 -13.37 -5.98
C ARG A 57 -17.00 -14.43 -7.08
N TYR A 58 -15.88 -14.74 -7.72
CA TYR A 58 -15.81 -15.70 -8.81
C TYR A 58 -16.20 -17.10 -8.33
N TYR A 59 -15.64 -17.57 -7.22
CA TYR A 59 -15.97 -18.87 -6.65
C TYR A 59 -17.44 -18.95 -6.24
N THR A 60 -17.96 -17.92 -5.56
CA THR A 60 -19.38 -17.88 -5.19
C THR A 60 -20.27 -17.92 -6.43
N GLY A 61 -20.01 -17.09 -7.42
CA GLY A 61 -20.86 -17.02 -8.62
C GLY A 61 -20.80 -18.26 -9.51
N THR A 62 -19.62 -18.88 -9.65
CA THR A 62 -19.42 -20.00 -10.59
C THR A 62 -19.59 -21.38 -9.96
N ARG A 63 -19.41 -21.51 -8.65
CA ARG A 63 -19.45 -22.80 -7.95
C ARG A 63 -20.55 -22.87 -6.90
N VAL A 64 -20.68 -21.86 -6.04
CA VAL A 64 -21.60 -21.91 -4.90
C VAL A 64 -23.05 -21.61 -5.32
N ALA A 65 -23.27 -20.49 -6.02
CA ALA A 65 -24.61 -20.04 -6.41
C ALA A 65 -25.40 -21.09 -7.23
N PRO A 66 -24.81 -21.80 -8.23
CA PRO A 66 -25.53 -22.84 -8.94
C PRO A 66 -26.00 -24.00 -8.05
N LEU A 67 -25.23 -24.34 -7.00
CA LEU A 67 -25.58 -25.42 -6.07
C LEU A 67 -26.73 -25.02 -5.12
N LEU A 68 -26.88 -23.72 -4.87
CA LEU A 68 -27.90 -23.17 -3.99
C LEU A 68 -29.15 -22.69 -4.76
N MET A 69 -29.11 -22.64 -6.09
CA MET A 69 -30.25 -22.22 -6.93
C MET A 69 -31.57 -22.96 -6.61
N PRO A 70 -31.58 -24.30 -6.40
CA PRO A 70 -32.82 -25.01 -6.05
C PRO A 70 -33.41 -24.55 -4.70
N LEU A 71 -32.55 -24.12 -3.78
CA LEU A 71 -32.95 -23.61 -2.47
C LEU A 71 -33.61 -22.22 -2.59
N VAL A 72 -33.12 -21.39 -3.51
CA VAL A 72 -33.71 -20.08 -3.84
C VAL A 72 -35.09 -20.24 -4.47
N GLU A 73 -35.27 -21.23 -5.34
CA GLU A 73 -36.53 -21.46 -6.05
C GLU A 73 -37.63 -22.05 -5.16
N THR A 74 -37.24 -22.79 -4.11
CA THR A 74 -38.19 -23.55 -3.26
C THR A 74 -38.51 -22.86 -1.94
N GLN A 75 -37.62 -22.03 -1.41
CA GLN A 75 -37.83 -21.34 -0.14
C GLN A 75 -38.39 -19.92 -0.33
N SER A 76 -39.26 -19.51 0.59
CA SER A 76 -39.74 -18.13 0.68
C SER A 76 -38.75 -17.17 1.33
N THR A 77 -37.71 -17.71 1.98
CA THR A 77 -36.69 -16.93 2.69
C THR A 77 -35.54 -16.59 1.73
N PHE A 78 -35.11 -15.34 1.77
CA PHE A 78 -33.97 -14.87 0.99
C PHE A 78 -32.67 -15.59 1.39
N VAL A 79 -31.91 -16.04 0.38
CA VAL A 79 -30.63 -16.75 0.56
C VAL A 79 -29.50 -15.84 0.06
N PRO A 80 -28.88 -15.02 0.92
CA PRO A 80 -27.89 -14.02 0.49
C PRO A 80 -26.57 -14.63 -0.02
N GLU A 81 -26.27 -15.88 0.32
CA GLU A 81 -25.04 -16.59 -0.05
C GLU A 81 -24.93 -16.88 -1.55
N VAL A 82 -26.04 -16.76 -2.31
CA VAL A 82 -26.02 -16.86 -3.77
C VAL A 82 -25.52 -15.58 -4.44
N ILE A 83 -25.42 -14.48 -3.69
CA ILE A 83 -25.01 -13.17 -4.22
C ILE A 83 -23.49 -13.03 -4.03
N PRO A 84 -22.69 -13.02 -5.12
CA PRO A 84 -21.24 -12.97 -5.02
C PRO A 84 -20.70 -11.77 -4.24
N SER A 85 -21.34 -10.61 -4.38
CA SER A 85 -20.96 -9.40 -3.66
C SER A 85 -21.24 -9.48 -2.16
N PHE A 86 -22.25 -10.25 -1.74
CA PHE A 86 -22.55 -10.48 -0.32
C PHE A 86 -21.46 -11.33 0.32
N SER A 87 -21.12 -12.49 -0.27
CA SER A 87 -20.04 -13.35 0.25
C SER A 87 -18.69 -12.63 0.27
N ALA A 88 -18.37 -11.87 -0.78
CA ALA A 88 -17.13 -11.12 -0.83
C ALA A 88 -17.08 -9.95 0.15
N ARG A 89 -18.23 -9.45 0.62
CA ARG A 89 -18.27 -8.48 1.71
C ARG A 89 -18.09 -9.20 3.05
N GLU A 90 -18.84 -10.28 3.30
CA GLU A 90 -18.81 -11.02 4.57
C GLU A 90 -17.43 -11.62 4.91
N VAL A 91 -16.62 -11.93 3.91
CA VAL A 91 -15.25 -12.48 4.11
C VAL A 91 -14.22 -11.38 4.43
N PHE A 92 -14.47 -10.13 4.03
CA PHE A 92 -13.49 -9.04 4.10
C PHE A 92 -13.93 -7.84 4.97
N GLU A 93 -15.18 -7.81 5.45
CA GLU A 93 -15.64 -6.95 6.57
C GLU A 93 -15.20 -7.52 7.92
#